data_AF-A0A640UTI7-F1
#
_entry.id   AF-A0A640UTI7-F1
#
_cell.length_a   1.000
_cell.length_b   1.000
_cell.length_c   1.000
_cell.angle_alpha   90.00
_cell.angle_beta   90.00
_cell.angle_gamma   90.00
#
_symmetry.space_group_name_H-M   'P 1'
#
loop_
_entity.id
_entity.type
_entity.pdbx_description
1 polymer ?
#
loop_
_entity_poly.entity_id
_entity_poly.type
_entity_poly.pdbx_seq_one_letter_code
_entity_poly.pdbx_strand_id
1 'polypeptide(L)'
;MSDANVRIPEEAKDRLAAIAAAEGLSLRAYLARLAETMLTPAERTERAEKALAALKKWNGYAPTAAQQQDLDSELDRRLAQVTGR
;
A
#
# COMPACT_ATOMS: atom_id res chain seq x y z
N MET A 1 1.15 9.29 -22.17
CA MET A 1 1.81 8.29 -21.31
C MET A 1 2.46 7.28 -22.23
N SER A 2 3.78 7.07 -22.12
CA SER A 2 4.46 6.04 -22.90
C SER A 2 4.10 4.67 -22.35
N ASP A 3 3.81 3.72 -23.25
CA ASP A 3 3.58 2.34 -22.85
C ASP A 3 4.88 1.71 -22.30
N ALA A 4 4.74 0.90 -21.26
CA ALA A 4 5.84 0.20 -20.61
C ALA A 4 5.58 -1.31 -20.64
N ASN A 5 6.62 -2.08 -20.97
CA ASN A 5 6.54 -3.55 -20.97
C ASN A 5 7.11 -4.09 -19.66
N VAL A 6 6.28 -4.82 -18.91
CA VAL A 6 6.65 -5.45 -17.64
C VAL A 6 6.63 -6.96 -17.80
N ARG A 7 7.73 -7.63 -17.43
CA ARG A 7 7.78 -9.09 -17.38
C ARG A 7 7.23 -9.58 -16.04
N ILE A 8 6.27 -10.48 -16.10
CA ILE A 8 5.65 -11.12 -14.93
C ILE A 8 5.47 -12.62 -15.20
N PRO A 9 5.45 -13.47 -14.17
CA PRO A 9 5.08 -14.88 -14.31
C PRO A 9 3.68 -15.02 -14.92
N GLU A 10 3.47 -16.09 -15.69
CA GLU A 10 2.19 -16.32 -16.39
C GLU A 10 1.04 -16.50 -15.39
N GLU A 11 1.27 -17.23 -14.31
CA GLU A 11 0.27 -17.45 -13.26
C GLU A 11 -0.16 -16.13 -12.60
N ALA A 12 0.79 -15.20 -12.41
CA ALA A 12 0.50 -13.89 -11.86
C ALA A 12 -0.32 -13.03 -12.84
N LYS A 13 0.01 -13.07 -14.13
CA LYS A 13 -0.74 -12.39 -15.19
C LYS A 13 -2.19 -12.89 -15.23
N ASP A 14 -2.39 -14.20 -15.24
CA ASP A 14 -3.73 -14.79 -15.35
C ASP A 14 -4.59 -14.47 -14.13
N ARG A 15 -4.00 -14.52 -12.93
CA ARG A 15 -4.69 -14.11 -11.71
C ARG A 15 -5.10 -12.64 -11.76
N LEU A 16 -4.22 -11.74 -12.20
CA LEU A 16 -4.55 -10.31 -12.33
C LEU A 16 -5.61 -10.06 -13.40
N ALA A 17 -5.58 -10.81 -14.51
CA ALA A 17 -6.58 -10.72 -15.56
C ALA A 17 -7.97 -11.17 -15.06
N ALA A 18 -8.04 -12.24 -14.27
CA ALA A 18 -9.27 -12.70 -13.65
C ALA A 18 -9.86 -11.65 -12.67
N ILE A 19 -9.02 -11.01 -11.86
CA ILE A 19 -9.44 -9.93 -10.96
C ILE A 19 -9.96 -8.72 -11.76
N ALA A 20 -9.22 -8.30 -12.79
CA ALA A 20 -9.64 -7.20 -13.65
C ALA A 20 -11.00 -7.49 -14.32
N ALA A 21 -11.19 -8.71 -14.84
CA ALA A 21 -12.44 -9.12 -15.46
C ALA A 21 -13.61 -9.14 -14.47
N ALA A 22 -13.39 -9.57 -13.22
CA ALA A 22 -14.40 -9.50 -12.16
C ALA A 22 -14.83 -8.05 -11.83
N GLU A 23 -13.94 -7.08 -12.04
CA GLU A 23 -14.21 -5.65 -11.91
C GLU A 23 -14.70 -4.99 -13.23
N GLY A 24 -14.89 -5.77 -14.30
CA GLY A 24 -15.29 -5.25 -15.63
C GLY A 24 -14.22 -4.41 -16.32
N LEU A 25 -12.95 -4.55 -15.91
CA LEU A 25 -11.81 -3.80 -16.43
C LEU A 25 -10.92 -4.67 -17.30
N SER A 26 -10.22 -4.04 -18.24
CA SER A 26 -9.06 -4.70 -18.88
C SER A 26 -7.90 -4.77 -17.88
N LEU A 27 -7.00 -5.76 -18.06
CA LEU A 27 -5.79 -5.88 -17.23
C LEU A 27 -4.98 -4.56 -17.20
N ARG A 28 -4.85 -3.89 -18.35
CA ARG A 28 -4.16 -2.59 -18.44
C ARG A 28 -4.87 -1.52 -17.59
N ALA A 29 -6.19 -1.40 -17.71
CA ALA A 29 -6.96 -0.40 -16.97
C ALA A 29 -6.89 -0.67 -15.46
N TYR A 30 -6.98 -1.94 -15.06
CA TYR A 30 -6.82 -2.36 -13.69
C TYR A 30 -5.44 -1.99 -13.13
N LEU A 31 -4.36 -2.27 -13.87
CA LEU A 31 -2.99 -1.92 -13.45
C LEU A 31 -2.76 -0.41 -13.35
N ALA A 32 -3.33 0.38 -14.27
CA ALA A 32 -3.25 1.84 -14.21
C ALA A 32 -3.94 2.38 -12.97
N ARG A 33 -5.17 1.92 -12.69
CA ARG A 33 -5.91 2.28 -11.48
C ARG A 33 -5.19 1.81 -10.21
N LEU A 34 -4.59 0.62 -10.23
CA LEU A 34 -3.82 0.11 -9.10
C LEU A 34 -2.62 1.03 -8.82
N ALA A 35 -1.88 1.44 -9.84
CA ALA A 35 -0.77 2.37 -9.71
C ALA A 35 -1.19 3.72 -9.13
N GLU A 36 -2.37 4.24 -9.48
CA GLU A 36 -2.91 5.49 -8.92
C GLU A 36 -3.26 5.38 -7.42
N THR A 37 -3.60 4.18 -6.94
CA THR A 37 -3.96 3.94 -5.53
C THR A 37 -2.79 3.56 -4.65
N MET A 38 -1.71 3.01 -5.23
CA MET A 38 -0.55 2.53 -4.50
C MET A 38 0.47 3.65 -4.30
N LEU A 39 0.64 4.07 -3.05
CA LEU A 39 1.71 5.00 -2.68
C LEU A 39 3.07 4.29 -2.70
N THR A 40 4.06 4.97 -3.28
CA THR A 40 5.47 4.62 -3.15
C THR A 40 5.94 4.75 -1.70
N PRO A 41 7.07 4.13 -1.31
CA PRO A 41 7.61 4.27 0.06
C PRO A 41 7.82 5.73 0.47
N ALA A 42 8.32 6.58 -0.44
CA ALA A 42 8.54 8.00 -0.17
C ALA A 42 7.22 8.75 0.07
N GLU A 43 6.21 8.53 -0.76
CA GLU A 43 4.89 9.15 -0.60
C GLU A 43 4.17 8.66 0.66
N ARG A 44 4.39 7.40 1.07
CA ARG A 44 3.89 6.88 2.35
C ARG A 44 4.53 7.62 3.52
N THR A 45 5.84 7.82 3.51
CA THR A 45 6.55 8.61 4.54
C THR A 45 6.03 10.05 4.59
N GLU A 46 5.91 10.71 3.44
CA GLU A 46 5.38 12.08 3.38
C GLU A 46 3.95 12.16 3.93
N ARG A 47 3.09 11.20 3.58
CA ARG A 47 1.72 11.15 4.12
C ARG A 47 1.72 10.90 5.63
N ALA A 48 2.61 10.06 6.14
CA ALA A 48 2.76 9.80 7.57
C ALA A 48 3.20 11.07 8.33
N GLU A 49 4.18 11.80 7.81
CA GLU A 49 4.64 13.07 8.39
C GLU A 49 3.52 14.12 8.44
N LYS A 50 2.77 14.27 7.33
CA LYS A 50 1.60 15.16 7.28
C LYS A 50 0.52 14.78 8.30
N ALA A 51 0.23 13.49 8.42
CA ALA A 51 -0.74 12.99 9.39
C ALA A 51 -0.27 13.25 10.84
N LEU A 52 1.01 13.01 11.13
CA LEU A 52 1.58 13.27 12.46
C LEU A 52 1.56 14.77 12.80
N ALA A 53 1.85 15.64 11.85
CA ALA A 53 1.73 17.09 12.05
C ALA A 53 0.28 17.52 12.33
N ALA A 54 -0.70 16.95 11.60
CA ALA A 54 -2.12 17.21 11.81
C ALA A 54 -2.60 16.71 13.19
N LEU A 55 -2.19 15.50 13.58
CA LEU A 55 -2.51 14.92 14.88
C LEU A 55 -1.89 15.74 16.01
N LYS A 56 -0.60 16.08 15.93
CA LYS A 56 0.06 16.96 16.91
C LYS A 56 -0.68 18.28 17.07
N LYS A 57 -1.14 18.89 15.98
CA LYS A 57 -1.94 20.12 16.03
C LYS A 57 -3.31 19.90 16.67
N TRP A 58 -3.94 18.75 16.45
CA TRP A 58 -5.30 18.47 16.89
C TRP A 58 -5.39 18.00 18.35
N ASN A 59 -4.52 17.08 18.78
CA ASN A 59 -4.58 16.45 20.09
C ASN A 59 -3.22 16.36 20.80
N GLY A 60 -2.16 16.96 20.25
CA GLY A 60 -0.81 16.92 20.83
C GLY A 60 -0.06 15.59 20.62
N TYR A 61 -0.64 14.63 19.89
CA TYR A 61 -0.02 13.34 19.65
C TYR A 61 1.26 13.46 18.83
N ALA A 62 2.39 13.10 19.44
CA ALA A 62 3.72 13.10 18.85
C ALA A 62 4.52 11.93 19.45
N PRO A 63 4.32 10.69 18.96
CA PRO A 63 5.01 9.52 19.50
C PRO A 63 6.52 9.64 19.29
N THR A 64 7.28 9.13 20.26
CA THR A 64 8.73 8.99 20.13
C THR A 64 9.07 7.89 19.13
N ALA A 65 10.30 7.89 18.61
CA ALA A 65 10.77 6.85 17.69
C ALA A 65 10.64 5.44 18.29
N ALA A 66 10.87 5.27 19.60
CA ALA A 66 10.69 4.01 20.30
C ALA A 66 9.21 3.56 20.30
N GLN A 67 8.28 4.47 20.59
CA GLN A 67 6.85 4.16 20.56
C GLN A 67 6.35 3.83 19.15
N GLN A 68 6.90 4.47 18.11
CA GLN A 68 6.58 4.12 16.73
C GLN A 68 7.06 2.69 16.40
N GLN A 69 8.31 2.36 16.78
CA GLN A 69 8.87 1.03 16.56
C GLN A 69 8.08 -0.07 17.29
N ASP A 70 7.62 0.21 18.51
CA ASP A 70 6.76 -0.71 19.27
C ASP A 70 5.41 -0.94 18.57
N LEU A 71 4.78 0.14 18.07
CA LEU A 71 3.52 0.07 17.33
C LEU A 71 3.67 -0.67 16.00
N ASP A 72 4.76 -0.43 15.27
CA ASP A 72 5.05 -1.12 14.01
C ASP A 72 5.28 -2.62 14.24
N SER A 73 6.07 -2.97 15.26
CA SER A 73 6.29 -4.37 15.65
C SER A 73 4.99 -5.07 16.04
N GLU A 74 4.10 -4.36 16.73
CA GLU A 74 2.77 -4.85 17.09
C GLU A 74 1.86 -5.02 15.87
N LEU A 75 1.91 -4.10 14.92
CA LEU A 75 1.16 -4.20 13.66
C LEU A 75 1.64 -5.40 12.84
N ASP A 76 2.94 -5.58 12.70
CA ASP A 76 3.54 -6.72 12.00
C ASP A 76 3.13 -8.04 12.64
N ARG A 77 3.15 -8.12 13.98
CA ARG A 77 2.66 -9.29 14.72
C ARG A 77 1.20 -9.61 14.39
N ARG A 78 0.32 -8.60 14.36
CA ARG A 78 -1.11 -8.79 14.03
C ARG A 78 -1.30 -9.17 12.58
N LEU A 79 -0.58 -8.55 11.66
CA LEU A 79 -0.63 -8.89 10.24
C LEU A 79 -0.17 -10.32 10.01
N ALA A 80 0.90 -10.78 10.67
CA ALA A 80 1.35 -12.17 10.61
C ALA A 80 0.30 -13.15 11.14
N GLN A 81 -0.44 -12.80 12.20
CA GLN A 81 -1.55 -13.61 12.72
C GLN A 81 -2.72 -13.70 11.73
N VAL A 82 -3.06 -12.61 11.04
CA VAL A 82 -4.18 -12.56 10.08
C VAL A 82 -3.81 -13.19 8.74
N THR A 83 -2.56 -13.04 8.30
CA THR A 83 -2.02 -13.64 7.06
C THR A 83 -1.49 -15.07 7.28
N GLY A 84 -1.77 -15.65 8.45
CA GLY A 84 -1.36 -16.98 8.84
C GLY A 84 -1.60 -18.03 7.76
N ARG A 85 -0.48 -18.47 7.21
CA ARG A 85 -0.21 -19.83 6.75
C ARG A 85 -0.48 -20.84 7.87
#